data_AF-A0A3B8XFM1-F1
#
_entry.id   AF-A0A3B8XFM1-F1
#
_cell.length_a   1.000
_cell.length_b   1.000
_cell.length_c   1.000
_cell.angle_alpha   90.00
_cell.angle_beta   90.00
_cell.angle_gamma   90.00
#
_symmetry.space_group_name_H-M   'P 1'
#
loop_
_entity.id
_entity.type
_entity.pdbx_description
1 polymer ?
#
loop_
_entity_poly.entity_id
_entity_poly.type
_entity_poly.pdbx_seq_one_letter_code
_entity_poly.pdbx_strand_id
1 'polypeptide(L)'
;MFAALGEEAGFCEWVGRLGRQATLAAPTGRGGWSGAVLIYLRASLMLEPSRKADFRATVESARRQGAVVALELGDVAWIRARGPQTAFELAEIHPDVLFAGEEAAAELGVPLEGIASVPVTRLAAGGCSVHGRRVLGPAAELDPDALAATFCVALVEGEAPVEAAGRAVLVAAR
;
A
#
# COMPACT_ATOMS: atom_id res chain seq x y z
N MET A 1 -2.26 -15.05 5.94
CA MET A 1 -3.33 -14.70 4.97
C MET A 1 -3.27 -13.21 4.71
N PHE A 2 -3.31 -12.77 3.45
CA PHE A 2 -3.39 -11.37 3.06
C PHE A 2 -4.86 -10.98 2.86
N ALA A 3 -5.21 -9.73 3.13
CA ALA A 3 -6.53 -9.19 2.83
C ALA A 3 -6.37 -7.90 2.03
N ALA A 4 -7.21 -7.70 1.02
CA ALA A 4 -7.28 -6.46 0.27
C ALA A 4 -8.69 -5.89 0.31
N LEU A 5 -8.81 -4.58 0.40
CA LEU A 5 -10.08 -3.91 0.66
C LEU A 5 -10.59 -3.12 -0.51
N GLY A 6 -11.88 -3.25 -0.77
CA GLY A 6 -12.50 -2.64 -1.93
C GLY A 6 -12.29 -3.50 -3.17
N GLU A 7 -11.72 -2.92 -4.22
CA GLU A 7 -11.67 -3.52 -5.56
C GLU A 7 -10.26 -3.94 -5.98
N GLU A 8 -9.37 -4.19 -5.01
CA GLU A 8 -7.95 -4.52 -5.22
C GLU A 8 -7.74 -5.98 -5.67
N ALA A 9 -8.45 -6.38 -6.71
CA ALA A 9 -8.43 -7.74 -7.25
C ALA A 9 -7.05 -8.09 -7.82
N GLY A 10 -6.38 -7.14 -8.47
CA GLY A 10 -5.04 -7.31 -9.01
C GLY A 10 -4.00 -7.63 -7.93
N PHE A 11 -4.05 -6.92 -6.79
CA PHE A 11 -3.22 -7.26 -5.63
C PHE A 11 -3.46 -8.71 -5.17
N CYS A 12 -4.72 -9.12 -4.99
CA CYS A 12 -5.04 -10.48 -4.56
C CYS A 12 -4.56 -11.54 -5.56
N GLU A 13 -4.71 -11.28 -6.86
CA GLU A 13 -4.25 -12.16 -7.92
C GLU A 13 -2.74 -12.36 -7.86
N TRP A 14 -1.98 -11.27 -7.73
CA TRP A 14 -0.52 -11.33 -7.63
C TRP A 14 -0.04 -12.05 -6.37
N VAL A 15 -0.68 -11.81 -5.21
CA VAL A 15 -0.39 -12.58 -3.99
C VAL A 15 -0.63 -14.08 -4.21
N GLY A 16 -1.70 -14.44 -4.94
CA GLY A 16 -1.97 -15.82 -5.36
C GLY A 16 -0.87 -16.40 -6.24
N ARG A 17 -0.41 -15.65 -7.25
CA ARG A 17 0.70 -16.04 -8.15
C ARG A 17 2.02 -16.24 -7.40
N LEU A 18 2.22 -15.53 -6.29
CA LEU A 18 3.37 -15.67 -5.39
C LEU A 18 3.24 -16.84 -4.40
N GLY A 19 2.20 -17.67 -4.51
CA GLY A 19 2.00 -18.83 -3.65
C GLY A 19 1.50 -18.49 -2.25
N ARG A 20 0.83 -17.34 -2.10
CA ARG A 20 0.22 -16.90 -0.85
C ARG A 20 -1.30 -16.79 -1.00
N GLN A 21 -2.02 -16.84 0.12
CA GLN A 21 -3.47 -16.69 0.13
C GLN A 21 -3.84 -15.22 0.34
N ALA A 22 -4.64 -14.66 -0.56
CA ALA A 22 -5.27 -13.36 -0.43
C ALA A 22 -6.79 -13.46 -0.57
N THR A 23 -7.50 -12.54 0.07
CA THR A 23 -8.95 -12.42 -0.06
C THR A 23 -9.36 -10.96 -0.26
N LEU A 24 -10.33 -10.74 -1.14
CA LEU A 24 -11.04 -9.47 -1.22
C LEU A 24 -12.05 -9.42 -0.08
N ALA A 25 -11.89 -8.43 0.79
CA ALA A 25 -12.74 -8.27 1.95
C ALA A 25 -13.56 -6.98 1.86
N ALA A 26 -14.84 -7.09 2.20
CA ALA A 26 -15.65 -5.94 2.53
C ALA A 26 -15.24 -5.42 3.93
N PRO A 27 -15.25 -4.10 4.17
CA PRO A 27 -15.17 -3.58 5.52
C PRO A 27 -16.39 -4.07 6.31
N THR A 28 -16.15 -4.51 7.53
CA THR A 28 -17.22 -4.94 8.42
C THR A 28 -17.04 -4.16 9.72
N GLY A 29 -18.08 -3.44 10.17
CA GLY A 29 -18.05 -2.73 11.46
C GLY A 29 -17.84 -3.62 12.69
N ARG A 30 -17.54 -4.92 12.49
CA ARG A 30 -17.22 -5.94 13.50
C ARG A 30 -15.78 -6.48 13.41
N GLY A 31 -14.90 -5.92 12.58
CA GLY A 31 -13.48 -6.30 12.57
C GLY A 31 -13.16 -7.60 11.80
N GLY A 32 -13.88 -7.89 10.73
CA GLY A 32 -13.96 -9.20 10.04
C GLY A 32 -12.72 -9.74 9.32
N TRP A 33 -11.51 -9.35 9.70
CA TRP A 33 -10.26 -9.84 9.08
C TRP A 33 -9.39 -10.60 10.10
N SER A 34 -10.03 -11.39 10.96
CA SER A 34 -9.35 -12.20 11.97
C SER A 34 -8.29 -13.08 11.33
N GLY A 35 -7.01 -12.87 11.70
CA GLY A 35 -5.88 -13.67 11.21
C GLY A 35 -5.24 -13.20 9.90
N ALA A 36 -5.62 -12.03 9.37
CA ALA A 36 -4.85 -11.40 8.31
C ALA A 36 -3.47 -10.97 8.86
N VAL A 37 -2.39 -11.30 8.15
CA VAL A 37 -1.03 -10.86 8.49
C VAL A 37 -0.68 -9.52 7.86
N LEU A 38 -1.38 -9.17 6.78
CA LEU A 38 -1.28 -7.87 6.12
C LEU A 38 -2.63 -7.49 5.51
N ILE A 39 -2.95 -6.20 5.59
CA ILE A 39 -4.10 -5.58 4.94
C ILE A 39 -3.61 -4.56 3.92
N TYR A 40 -4.14 -4.63 2.70
CA TYR A 40 -3.86 -3.69 1.62
C TYR A 40 -5.13 -2.92 1.25
N LEU A 41 -5.02 -1.59 1.11
CA LEU A 41 -6.15 -0.74 0.77
C LEU A 41 -5.71 0.56 0.10
N ARG A 42 -6.65 1.22 -0.60
CA ARG A 42 -6.44 2.57 -1.13
C ARG A 42 -6.80 3.64 -0.11
N ALA A 43 -6.06 4.74 -0.13
CA ALA A 43 -6.32 5.94 0.66
C ALA A 43 -7.71 6.54 0.37
N SER A 44 -8.18 6.44 -0.87
CA SER A 44 -9.52 6.89 -1.29
C SER A 44 -10.62 6.21 -0.49
N LEU A 45 -10.53 4.89 -0.31
CA LEU A 45 -11.50 4.10 0.45
C LEU A 45 -11.44 4.39 1.94
N MET A 46 -10.23 4.44 2.50
CA MET A 46 -10.02 4.65 3.92
C MET A 46 -10.58 6.01 4.40
N LEU A 47 -10.56 7.00 3.52
CA LEU A 47 -10.95 8.36 3.83
C LEU A 47 -12.29 8.73 3.18
N GLU A 48 -13.02 7.77 2.60
CA GLU A 48 -14.36 7.96 2.05
C GLU A 48 -15.38 8.26 3.18
N PRO A 49 -16.05 9.43 3.21
CA PRO A 49 -16.84 9.85 4.38
C PRO A 49 -17.93 8.87 4.81
N SER A 50 -18.61 8.24 3.84
CA SER A 50 -19.71 7.29 4.05
C SER A 50 -19.28 6.00 4.75
N ARG A 51 -18.00 5.62 4.62
CA ARG A 51 -17.47 4.31 5.07
C ARG A 51 -16.25 4.43 5.98
N LYS A 52 -15.77 5.65 6.23
CA LYS A 52 -14.57 5.97 7.03
C LYS A 52 -14.57 5.27 8.38
N ALA A 53 -15.71 5.24 9.08
CA ALA A 53 -15.82 4.60 10.39
C ALA A 53 -15.60 3.08 10.33
N ASP A 54 -16.23 2.39 9.37
CA ASP A 54 -16.10 0.95 9.21
C ASP A 54 -14.67 0.56 8.79
N PHE A 55 -14.08 1.31 7.86
CA PHE A 55 -12.69 1.09 7.45
C PHE A 55 -11.71 1.33 8.61
N ARG A 56 -11.86 2.42 9.38
CA ARG A 56 -11.04 2.70 10.57
C ARG A 56 -11.16 1.58 11.60
N ALA A 57 -12.37 1.20 11.98
CA ALA A 57 -12.59 0.12 12.94
C ALA A 57 -11.94 -1.19 12.48
N THR A 58 -11.98 -1.47 11.18
CA THR A 58 -11.42 -2.72 10.65
C THR A 58 -9.89 -2.69 10.59
N VAL A 59 -9.28 -1.57 10.17
CA VAL A 59 -7.83 -1.36 10.22
C VAL A 59 -7.32 -1.45 11.66
N GLU A 60 -7.98 -0.79 12.62
CA GLU A 60 -7.62 -0.84 14.04
C GLU A 60 -7.74 -2.24 14.63
N SER A 61 -8.75 -3.01 14.22
CA SER A 61 -8.91 -4.41 14.63
C SER A 61 -7.78 -5.28 14.11
N ALA A 62 -7.41 -5.14 12.84
CA ALA A 62 -6.33 -5.89 12.22
C ALA A 62 -4.97 -5.54 12.86
N ARG A 63 -4.71 -4.25 13.10
CA ARG A 63 -3.50 -3.79 13.81
C ARG A 63 -3.38 -4.38 15.21
N ARG A 64 -4.48 -4.43 15.98
CA ARG A 64 -4.49 -5.06 17.32
C ARG A 64 -4.13 -6.55 17.29
N GLN A 65 -4.27 -7.20 16.14
CA GLN A 65 -3.89 -8.60 15.92
C GLN A 65 -2.49 -8.75 15.29
N GLY A 66 -1.75 -7.64 15.13
CA GLY A 66 -0.40 -7.63 14.58
C GLY A 66 -0.34 -7.57 13.05
N ALA A 67 -1.44 -7.27 12.36
CA ALA A 67 -1.42 -7.13 10.92
C ALA A 67 -0.65 -5.87 10.48
N VAL A 68 0.16 -6.02 9.42
CA VAL A 68 0.79 -4.91 8.71
C VAL A 68 -0.27 -4.16 7.88
N VAL A 69 -0.21 -2.84 7.86
CA VAL A 69 -1.11 -1.98 7.08
C VAL A 69 -0.36 -1.34 5.93
N ALA A 70 -0.70 -1.78 4.72
CA ALA A 70 -0.16 -1.25 3.48
C ALA A 70 -1.21 -0.40 2.76
N LEU A 71 -0.85 0.84 2.42
CA LEU A 71 -1.76 1.81 1.82
C LEU A 71 -1.25 2.26 0.44
N GLU A 72 -2.15 2.37 -0.52
CA GLU A 72 -1.90 3.01 -1.82
C GLU A 72 -2.45 4.44 -1.82
N LEU A 73 -1.59 5.44 -2.08
CA LEU A 73 -1.94 6.85 -1.98
C LEU A 73 -3.00 7.28 -3.00
N GLY A 74 -2.95 6.74 -4.22
CA GLY A 74 -3.79 7.18 -5.35
C GLY A 74 -3.09 8.20 -6.25
N ASP A 75 -3.86 8.82 -7.14
CA ASP A 75 -3.34 9.70 -8.19
C ASP A 75 -3.39 11.20 -7.83
N VAL A 76 -2.73 12.01 -8.66
CA VAL A 76 -2.64 13.48 -8.52
C VAL A 76 -4.03 14.14 -8.53
N ALA A 77 -4.97 13.65 -9.36
CA ALA A 77 -6.30 14.24 -9.47
C ALA A 77 -7.09 14.05 -8.17
N TRP A 78 -7.01 12.86 -7.58
CA TRP A 78 -7.60 12.55 -6.28
C TRP A 78 -6.98 13.42 -5.18
N ILE A 79 -5.65 13.52 -5.10
CA ILE A 79 -4.97 14.35 -4.08
C ILE A 79 -5.43 15.81 -4.18
N ARG A 80 -5.49 16.37 -5.41
CA ARG A 80 -5.96 17.74 -5.66
C ARG A 80 -7.39 17.97 -5.24
N ALA A 81 -8.29 17.05 -5.60
CA ALA A 81 -9.71 17.16 -5.26
C ALA A 81 -9.94 17.14 -3.75
N ARG A 82 -9.08 16.43 -3.02
CA ARG A 82 -9.16 16.24 -1.58
C ARG A 82 -8.51 17.38 -0.82
N GLY A 83 -7.42 17.95 -1.33
CA GLY A 83 -6.76 19.12 -0.76
C GLY A 83 -5.70 18.79 0.30
N PRO A 84 -5.06 19.82 0.89
CA PRO A 84 -3.86 19.68 1.73
C PRO A 84 -4.08 18.90 3.03
N GLN A 85 -5.31 18.82 3.54
CA GLN A 85 -5.64 18.05 4.74
C GLN A 85 -5.41 16.54 4.57
N THR A 86 -5.32 16.06 3.33
CA THR A 86 -5.08 14.65 3.00
C THR A 86 -3.82 14.12 3.67
N ALA A 87 -2.73 14.89 3.67
CA ALA A 87 -1.49 14.49 4.30
C ALA A 87 -1.66 14.24 5.81
N PHE A 88 -2.41 15.10 6.49
CA PHE A 88 -2.69 14.98 7.92
C PHE A 88 -3.58 13.76 8.21
N GLU A 89 -4.66 13.58 7.43
CA GLU A 89 -5.55 12.42 7.58
C GLU A 89 -4.82 11.09 7.33
N LEU A 90 -3.87 11.08 6.38
CA LEU A 90 -3.01 9.93 6.13
C LEU A 90 -2.05 9.65 7.28
N ALA A 91 -1.45 10.71 7.84
CA ALA A 91 -0.57 10.59 8.99
C ALA A 91 -1.30 10.00 10.21
N GLU A 92 -2.57 10.35 10.44
CA GLU A 92 -3.38 9.76 11.51
C GLU A 92 -3.59 8.24 11.36
N ILE A 93 -3.55 7.71 10.14
CA ILE A 93 -3.68 6.27 9.88
C ILE A 93 -2.39 5.52 10.26
N HIS A 94 -1.25 6.22 10.24
CA HIS A 94 0.10 5.68 10.46
C HIS A 94 0.37 4.37 9.68
N PRO A 95 0.15 4.32 8.36
CA PRO A 95 0.38 3.09 7.59
C PRO A 95 1.81 2.57 7.77
N ASP A 96 1.96 1.25 7.84
CA ASP A 96 3.28 0.63 7.93
C ASP A 96 4.03 0.76 6.61
N VAL A 97 3.30 0.59 5.50
CA VAL A 97 3.79 0.78 4.13
C VAL A 97 2.91 1.76 3.39
N LEU A 98 3.50 2.73 2.69
CA LEU A 98 2.76 3.66 1.82
C LEU A 98 3.34 3.65 0.41
N PHE A 99 2.54 3.19 -0.55
CA PHE A 99 2.86 3.20 -1.97
C PHE A 99 2.37 4.50 -2.62
N ALA A 100 3.20 5.09 -3.46
CA ALA A 100 2.86 6.28 -4.24
C ALA A 100 3.66 6.32 -5.57
N GLY A 101 3.15 7.03 -6.57
CA GLY A 101 3.98 7.47 -7.70
C GLY A 101 4.75 8.76 -7.37
N GLU A 102 5.85 9.04 -8.07
CA GLU A 102 6.62 10.29 -7.89
C GLU A 102 5.75 11.55 -7.99
N GLU A 103 4.87 11.63 -8.99
CA GLU A 103 3.99 12.79 -9.17
C GLU A 103 2.97 12.94 -8.03
N ALA A 104 2.39 11.83 -7.57
CA ALA A 104 1.44 11.82 -6.46
C ALA A 104 2.12 12.20 -5.14
N ALA A 105 3.33 11.70 -4.89
CA ALA A 105 4.12 12.05 -3.72
C ALA A 105 4.50 13.54 -3.74
N ALA A 106 4.88 14.08 -4.90
CA ALA A 106 5.18 15.50 -5.07
C ALA A 106 3.94 16.37 -4.86
N GLU A 107 2.78 15.96 -5.39
CA GLU A 107 1.51 16.67 -5.21
C GLU A 107 1.06 16.71 -3.75
N LEU A 108 1.29 15.62 -2.99
CA LEU A 108 0.97 15.58 -1.56
C LEU A 108 1.76 16.63 -0.76
N GLY A 109 2.93 17.05 -1.25
CA GLY A 109 3.68 18.20 -0.75
C GLY A 109 4.37 18.00 0.61
N VAL A 110 4.38 16.78 1.14
CA VAL A 110 5.06 16.42 2.39
C VAL A 110 5.92 15.16 2.23
N PRO A 111 7.01 14.99 3.00
CA PRO A 111 7.78 13.75 3.01
C PRO A 111 6.93 12.56 3.44
N LEU A 112 6.96 11.47 2.66
CA LEU A 112 6.18 10.27 2.95
C LEU A 112 6.68 9.53 4.20
N GLU A 113 7.96 9.74 4.57
CA GLU A 113 8.56 9.24 5.81
C GLU A 113 7.88 9.80 7.06
N GLY A 114 7.22 10.96 6.96
CA GLY A 114 6.41 11.53 8.04
C GLY A 114 5.02 10.92 8.17
N ILE A 115 4.60 10.09 7.19
CA ILE A 115 3.28 9.47 7.12
C ILE A 115 3.36 7.97 7.40
N ALA A 116 4.35 7.30 6.81
CA ALA A 116 4.50 5.86 6.86
C ALA A 116 5.90 5.44 7.31
N SER A 117 5.97 4.27 7.96
CA SER A 117 7.26 3.70 8.35
C SER A 117 8.10 3.32 7.14
N VAL A 118 7.47 2.76 6.10
CA VAL A 118 8.13 2.31 4.87
C VAL A 118 7.46 2.95 3.65
N PRO A 119 7.92 4.14 3.22
CA PRO A 119 7.44 4.73 1.98
C PRO A 119 8.08 4.04 0.77
N VAL A 120 7.24 3.74 -0.23
CA VAL A 120 7.63 3.13 -1.51
C VAL A 120 7.16 4.02 -2.65
N THR A 121 8.09 4.71 -3.30
CA THR A 121 7.79 5.64 -4.39
C THR A 121 8.15 5.02 -5.73
N ARG A 122 7.17 4.76 -6.59
CA ARG A 122 7.38 4.30 -7.97
C ARG A 122 7.95 5.43 -8.82
N LEU A 123 9.02 5.13 -9.54
CA LEU A 123 9.76 6.10 -10.35
C LEU A 123 9.23 6.13 -11.78
N ALA A 124 9.13 7.31 -12.38
CA ALA A 124 8.65 7.47 -13.75
C ALA A 124 9.55 6.77 -14.80
N ALA A 125 10.84 6.63 -14.49
CA ALA A 125 11.81 5.95 -15.35
C ALA A 125 11.91 4.43 -15.11
N GLY A 126 11.02 3.87 -14.28
CA GLY A 126 11.07 2.48 -13.84
C GLY A 126 11.83 2.28 -12.53
N GLY A 127 11.50 1.20 -11.82
CA GLY A 127 11.98 0.96 -10.45
C GLY A 127 11.16 1.68 -9.37
N CYS A 128 11.68 1.67 -8.15
CA CYS A 128 11.10 2.36 -7.00
C CYS A 128 12.19 2.95 -6.09
N SER A 129 11.81 3.88 -5.21
CA SER A 129 12.61 4.36 -4.09
C SER A 129 12.00 3.87 -2.79
N VAL A 130 12.83 3.34 -1.89
CA VAL A 130 12.42 2.94 -0.53
C VAL A 130 13.41 3.53 0.46
N HIS A 131 12.93 4.30 1.44
CA HIS A 131 13.77 5.06 2.38
C HIS A 131 14.84 5.92 1.67
N GLY A 132 14.47 6.56 0.56
CA GLY A 132 15.38 7.37 -0.27
C GLY A 132 16.41 6.57 -1.09
N ARG A 133 16.43 5.24 -0.99
CA ARG A 133 17.31 4.38 -1.80
C ARG A 133 16.59 3.96 -3.07
N ARG A 134 17.15 4.34 -4.22
CA ARG A 134 16.63 3.94 -5.53
C ARG A 134 17.00 2.49 -5.83
N VAL A 135 15.99 1.73 -6.24
CA VAL A 135 16.08 0.34 -6.67
C VAL A 135 15.55 0.31 -8.10
N LEU A 136 16.46 0.06 -9.05
CA LEU A 136 16.14 0.08 -10.46
C LEU A 136 15.65 -1.30 -10.92
N GLY A 137 14.59 -1.30 -11.71
CA GLY A 137 14.10 -2.49 -12.39
C GLY A 137 14.68 -2.62 -13.80
N PRO A 138 14.50 -3.78 -14.45
CA PRO A 138 14.93 -4.01 -15.82
C PRO A 138 14.01 -3.34 -16.86
N ALA A 139 12.79 -2.97 -16.47
CA ALA A 139 11.80 -2.32 -17.32
C ALA A 139 11.56 -0.86 -16.92
N ALA A 140 11.17 -0.05 -17.90
CA ALA A 140 10.79 1.34 -17.70
C ALA A 140 9.41 1.49 -17.05
N GLU A 141 8.53 0.50 -17.21
CA GLU A 141 7.19 0.48 -16.64
C GLU A 141 7.05 -0.70 -15.66
N LEU A 142 6.38 -0.45 -14.55
CA LEU A 142 6.10 -1.46 -13.52
C LEU A 142 4.60 -1.61 -13.34
N ASP A 143 4.14 -2.86 -13.26
CA ASP A 143 2.79 -3.18 -12.80
C ASP A 143 2.62 -2.77 -11.32
N PRO A 144 1.76 -1.80 -10.98
CA PRO A 144 1.63 -1.32 -9.60
C PRO A 144 1.12 -2.40 -8.63
N ASP A 145 0.21 -3.26 -9.09
CA ASP A 145 -0.36 -4.33 -8.26
C ASP A 145 0.67 -5.43 -8.02
N ALA A 146 1.45 -5.80 -9.05
CA ALA A 146 2.54 -6.76 -8.92
C ALA A 146 3.61 -6.25 -7.96
N LEU A 147 3.96 -4.97 -8.06
CA LEU A 147 4.94 -4.33 -7.19
C LEU A 147 4.45 -4.34 -5.74
N ALA A 148 3.24 -3.86 -5.49
CA ALA A 148 2.67 -3.80 -4.15
C ALA A 148 2.54 -5.20 -3.52
N ALA A 149 1.99 -6.17 -4.26
CA ALA A 149 1.84 -7.53 -3.80
C ALA A 149 3.19 -8.21 -3.50
N THR A 150 4.16 -8.11 -4.41
CA THR A 150 5.47 -8.73 -4.23
C THR A 150 6.22 -8.11 -3.06
N PHE A 151 6.20 -6.78 -2.96
CA PHE A 151 6.81 -6.07 -1.84
C PHE A 151 6.21 -6.51 -0.50
N CYS A 152 4.87 -6.53 -0.41
CA CYS A 152 4.14 -6.92 0.79
C CYS A 152 4.42 -8.38 1.19
N VAL A 153 4.49 -9.30 0.21
CA VAL A 153 4.83 -10.70 0.47
C VAL A 153 6.24 -10.84 1.01
N ALA A 154 7.22 -10.21 0.37
CA ALA A 154 8.62 -10.24 0.79
C ALA A 154 8.81 -9.65 2.19
N LEU A 155 8.16 -8.52 2.48
CA LEU A 155 8.22 -7.87 3.79
C LEU A 155 7.64 -8.78 4.90
N VAL A 156 6.50 -9.42 4.66
CA VAL A 156 5.89 -10.37 5.61
C VAL A 156 6.73 -11.64 5.78
N GLU A 157 7.49 -12.03 4.76
CA GLU A 157 8.48 -13.13 4.83
C GLU A 157 9.75 -12.75 5.62
N GLY A 158 9.89 -11.47 6.00
CA GLY A 158 10.99 -10.98 6.84
C GLY A 158 12.14 -10.34 6.06
N GLU A 159 12.00 -10.11 4.75
CA GLU A 159 13.00 -9.38 3.97
C GLU A 159 13.09 -7.92 4.43
N ALA A 160 14.30 -7.33 4.38
CA ALA A 160 14.43 -5.91 4.64
C ALA A 160 13.73 -5.09 3.54
N PRO A 161 13.21 -3.87 3.84
CA PRO A 161 12.44 -3.09 2.86
C PRO A 161 13.13 -2.89 1.50
N VAL A 162 14.46 -2.71 1.48
CA VAL A 162 15.22 -2.53 0.24
C VAL A 162 15.36 -3.84 -0.55
N GLU A 163 15.41 -4.98 0.12
CA GLU A 163 15.48 -6.31 -0.51
C GLU A 163 14.12 -6.67 -1.10
N ALA A 164 13.05 -6.45 -0.34
CA ALA A 164 11.67 -6.57 -0.79
C ALA A 164 11.40 -5.70 -2.03
N ALA A 165 11.93 -4.48 -2.05
CA ALA A 165 11.89 -3.60 -3.22
C ALA A 165 12.63 -4.20 -4.43
N GLY A 166 13.82 -4.75 -4.23
CA GLY A 166 14.61 -5.42 -5.27
C GLY A 166 13.85 -6.57 -5.91
N ARG A 167 13.21 -7.42 -5.10
CA ARG A 167 12.35 -8.50 -5.59
C ARG A 167 11.13 -7.96 -6.33
N ALA A 168 10.47 -6.95 -5.77
CA ALA A 168 9.26 -6.36 -6.34
C ALA A 168 9.49 -5.75 -7.72
N VAL A 169 10.59 -5.02 -7.94
CA VAL A 169 10.87 -4.39 -9.25
C VAL A 169 11.19 -5.41 -10.34
N LEU A 170 11.71 -6.58 -9.98
CA LEU A 170 11.97 -7.67 -10.93
C LEU A 170 10.68 -8.35 -11.36
N VAL A 171 9.77 -8.61 -10.41
CA VAL A 171 8.48 -9.27 -10.69
C VAL A 171 7.50 -8.33 -11.40
N ALA A 172 7.52 -7.05 -11.06
CA ALA A 172 6.59 -6.06 -11.62
C ALA A 172 6.99 -5.55 -13.01
N ALA A 173 8.15 -5.92 -13.53
CA ALA A 173 8.62 -5.51 -14.85
C ALA A 173 7.69 -6.06 -15.95
N ARG A 174 7.20 -5.16 -16.82
CA ARG A 174 6.36 -5.48 -17.98
C ARG A 174 7.11 -5.25 -19.29
#